data_AF-A0A7C6V7E1-F1
#
_entry.id   AF-A0A7C6V7E1-F1
#
_cell.length_a   1.000
_cell.length_b   1.000
_cell.length_c   1.000
_cell.angle_alpha   90.00
_cell.angle_beta   90.00
_cell.angle_gamma   90.00
#
_symmetry.space_group_name_H-M   'P 1'
#
loop_
_entity.id
_entity.type
_entity.pdbx_description
1 polymer ?
#
loop_
_entity_poly.entity_id
_entity_poly.type
_entity_poly.pdbx_seq_one_letter_code
_entity_poly.pdbx_strand_id
1 'polypeptide(L)'
;MLNLPTLYEVGIMLPGIILGLTLHELAHGWTADRLGDHTARYQGRLTLNPLAHVDIIGLILLFVAGFGWAKPVPVNPYNFRGDVRRGMMLVSLAGP
;
A
#
# COMPACT_ATOMS: atom_id res chain seq x y z
N MET A 1 -9.47 3.74 -28.94
CA MET A 1 -9.94 2.45 -28.40
C MET A 1 -9.14 2.20 -27.13
N LEU A 2 -9.79 1.89 -26.00
CA LEU A 2 -9.05 1.48 -24.79
C LEU A 2 -8.35 0.16 -25.12
N ASN A 3 -7.02 0.12 -25.00
CA ASN A 3 -6.25 -1.09 -25.17
C ASN A 3 -6.29 -1.88 -23.86
N LEU A 4 -7.37 -2.62 -23.65
CA LEU A 4 -7.56 -3.40 -22.43
C LEU A 4 -6.70 -4.68 -22.48
N PRO A 5 -6.06 -5.06 -21.36
CA PRO A 5 -5.37 -6.33 -21.29
C PRO A 5 -6.34 -7.50 -21.44
N THR A 6 -5.87 -8.55 -22.08
CA THR A 6 -6.57 -9.83 -22.16
C THR A 6 -6.70 -10.47 -20.78
N LEU A 7 -7.66 -11.40 -20.62
CA LEU A 7 -7.81 -12.15 -19.37
C LEU A 7 -6.54 -12.94 -18.99
N TYR A 8 -5.78 -13.39 -20.00
CA TYR A 8 -4.50 -14.07 -19.79
C TYR A 8 -3.45 -13.12 -19.19
N GLU A 9 -3.33 -11.91 -19.75
CA GLU A 9 -2.41 -10.88 -19.22
C GLU A 9 -2.80 -10.44 -17.81
N VAL A 10 -4.11 -10.22 -17.57
CA VAL A 10 -4.62 -9.92 -16.21
C VAL A 10 -4.27 -11.05 -15.26
N GLY A 11 -4.47 -12.31 -15.64
CA GLY A 11 -4.15 -13.48 -14.81
C GLY A 11 -2.68 -13.56 -14.40
N ILE A 12 -1.76 -13.14 -15.27
CA ILE A 12 -0.31 -13.13 -14.99
C ILE A 12 0.08 -11.92 -14.13
N MET A 13 -0.47 -10.74 -14.41
CA MET A 13 -0.12 -9.51 -13.70
C MET A 13 -0.68 -9.48 -12.28
N LEU A 14 -1.91 -9.99 -12.10
CA LEU A 14 -2.69 -9.80 -10.88
C LEU A 14 -1.98 -10.30 -9.60
N PRO A 15 -1.35 -11.48 -9.54
CA PRO A 15 -0.63 -11.91 -8.35
C PRO A 15 0.53 -10.99 -7.99
N GLY A 16 1.29 -10.53 -8.99
CA GLY A 16 2.42 -9.60 -8.79
C GLY A 16 1.95 -8.24 -8.27
N ILE A 17 0.86 -7.70 -8.83
CA ILE A 17 0.25 -6.45 -8.37
C ILE A 17 -0.24 -6.60 -6.92
N ILE A 18 -1.00 -7.65 -6.61
CA ILE A 18 -1.55 -7.85 -5.27
C ILE A 18 -0.43 -7.99 -4.23
N LEU A 19 0.61 -8.77 -4.53
CA LEU A 19 1.77 -8.93 -3.65
C LEU A 19 2.53 -7.61 -3.49
N GLY A 20 2.77 -6.89 -4.59
CA GLY A 20 3.44 -5.59 -4.58
C GLY A 20 2.73 -4.59 -3.70
N LEU A 21 1.42 -4.35 -3.91
CA LEU A 21 0.63 -3.42 -3.11
C LEU A 21 0.59 -3.84 -1.63
N THR A 22 0.46 -5.15 -1.36
CA THR A 22 0.43 -5.68 0.01
C THR A 22 1.74 -5.40 0.75
N LEU A 23 2.89 -5.69 0.12
CA LEU A 23 4.20 -5.49 0.74
C LEU A 23 4.56 -4.01 0.84
N HIS A 24 4.20 -3.20 -0.16
CA HIS A 24 4.41 -1.75 -0.18
C HIS A 24 3.71 -1.07 1.00
N GLU A 25 2.41 -1.31 1.17
CA GLU A 25 1.62 -0.73 2.27
C GLU A 25 2.01 -1.30 3.63
N LEU A 26 2.35 -2.60 3.69
CA LEU A 26 2.90 -3.19 4.91
C LEU A 26 4.22 -2.52 5.31
N ALA A 27 5.10 -2.20 4.35
CA ALA A 27 6.39 -1.57 4.63
C ALA A 27 6.23 -0.13 5.16
N HIS A 28 5.30 0.65 4.60
CA HIS A 28 4.92 1.96 5.14
C HIS A 28 4.44 1.83 6.60
N GLY A 29 3.48 0.93 6.84
CA GLY A 29 2.89 0.74 8.17
C GLY A 29 3.90 0.22 9.18
N TRP A 30 4.75 -0.73 8.77
CA TRP A 30 5.80 -1.29 9.62
C TRP A 30 6.82 -0.22 10.01
N THR A 31 7.21 0.63 9.06
CA THR A 31 8.15 1.72 9.34
C THR A 31 7.54 2.74 10.30
N ALA A 32 6.28 3.13 10.08
CA ALA A 32 5.54 4.01 10.99
C ALA A 32 5.46 3.42 12.41
N ASP A 33 5.17 2.11 12.52
CA ASP A 33 5.10 1.38 13.78
C ASP A 33 6.44 1.37 14.53
N ARG A 34 7.58 1.24 13.82
CA ARG A 34 8.91 1.33 14.41
C ARG A 34 9.33 2.74 14.81
N LEU A 35 8.75 3.74 14.16
CA LEU A 35 8.92 5.15 14.53
C LEU A 35 7.98 5.58 15.66
N GLY A 36 7.11 4.69 16.15
CA GLY A 36 6.23 4.92 17.30
C GLY A 36 4.75 5.12 16.97
N ASP A 37 4.39 5.20 15.69
CA ASP A 37 2.99 5.24 15.27
C ASP A 37 2.39 3.83 15.13
N HIS A 38 1.77 3.37 16.22
CA HIS A 38 1.10 2.05 16.26
C HIS A 38 -0.31 2.05 15.62
N THR A 39 -0.73 3.13 14.94
CA THR A 39 -2.09 3.25 14.37
C THR A 39 -2.41 2.11 13.41
N ALA A 40 -1.52 1.84 12.45
CA ALA A 40 -1.67 0.73 11.49
C ALA A 40 -1.78 -0.63 12.20
N ARG A 41 -1.01 -0.84 13.27
CA ARG A 41 -1.06 -2.07 14.08
C ARG A 41 -2.41 -2.25 14.74
N TYR A 42 -2.92 -1.21 15.42
CA TYR A 42 -4.20 -1.27 16.12
C TYR A 42 -5.39 -1.44 15.17
N GLN A 43 -5.27 -0.98 13.92
CA GLN A 43 -6.26 -1.20 12.88
C GLN A 43 -6.11 -2.55 12.14
N GLY A 44 -5.18 -3.42 12.58
CA GLY A 44 -4.94 -4.71 11.93
C GLY A 44 -4.35 -4.61 10.52
N ARG A 45 -3.75 -3.46 10.17
CA ARG A 45 -3.18 -3.18 8.84
C ARG A 45 -1.76 -3.72 8.68
N LEU A 46 -1.07 -4.08 9.78
CA LEU A 46 0.23 -4.78 9.73
C LEU A 46 0.03 -6.29 9.48
N THR A 47 -0.43 -6.63 8.27
CA THR A 47 -0.78 -7.99 7.87
C THR A 47 -0.36 -8.27 6.44
N LEU A 48 -0.10 -9.54 6.12
CA LEU A 48 0.09 -10.02 4.75
C LEU A 48 -1.23 -10.35 4.04
N ASN A 49 -2.38 -10.11 4.69
CA ASN A 49 -3.67 -10.27 4.05
C ASN A 49 -3.88 -9.18 2.97
N PRO A 50 -3.96 -9.54 1.68
CA PRO A 50 -4.09 -8.56 0.59
C PRO A 50 -5.38 -7.76 0.65
N LEU A 51 -6.45 -8.32 1.22
CA LEU A 51 -7.74 -7.62 1.37
C LEU A 51 -7.64 -6.38 2.27
N ALA A 52 -6.61 -6.31 3.11
CA ALA A 52 -6.37 -5.11 3.89
C ALA A 52 -5.85 -3.96 3.00
N HIS A 53 -5.08 -4.26 1.97
CA HIS A 53 -4.23 -3.31 1.21
C HIS A 53 -4.67 -3.06 -0.22
N VAL A 54 -5.60 -3.85 -0.77
CA VAL A 54 -6.09 -3.67 -2.13
C VAL A 54 -7.40 -2.89 -2.12
N ASP A 55 -7.48 -1.85 -2.95
CA ASP A 55 -8.71 -1.14 -3.29
C ASP A 55 -9.26 -1.68 -4.61
N ILE A 56 -10.51 -2.15 -4.63
CA ILE A 56 -11.12 -2.76 -5.82
C ILE A 56 -11.29 -1.73 -6.95
N ILE A 57 -11.65 -0.48 -6.62
CA ILE A 57 -11.82 0.59 -7.61
C ILE A 57 -10.45 0.97 -8.17
N GLY A 58 -9.45 1.14 -7.30
CA GLY A 58 -8.07 1.42 -7.70
C GLY A 58 -7.51 0.33 -8.62
N LEU A 59 -7.77 -0.94 -8.30
CA LEU A 59 -7.34 -2.08 -9.11
C LEU A 59 -8.05 -2.15 -10.47
N ILE A 60 -9.34 -1.84 -10.55
CA ILE A 60 -10.07 -1.77 -11.82
C ILE A 60 -9.50 -0.67 -12.70
N LEU A 61 -9.27 0.53 -12.13
CA LEU A 61 -8.72 1.66 -12.87
C LEU A 61 -7.30 1.38 -13.38
N LEU A 62 -6.51 0.59 -12.65
CA LEU A 62 -5.17 0.19 -13.11
C LEU A 62 -5.22 -0.49 -14.49
N PHE A 63 -6.20 -1.36 -14.73
CA PHE A 63 -6.33 -2.08 -15.99
C PHE A 63 -7.09 -1.30 -17.07
N VAL A 64 -8.04 -0.44 -16.68
CA VAL A 64 -8.90 0.29 -17.63
C VAL A 64 -8.30 1.63 -18.06
N ALA A 65 -7.67 2.33 -17.11
CA ALA A 65 -7.15 3.69 -17.29
C ALA A 65 -5.61 3.77 -17.24
N GLY A 66 -4.93 2.67 -16.89
CA GLY A 66 -3.45 2.62 -16.80
C GLY A 66 -2.89 3.25 -15.51
N PHE A 67 -3.75 3.65 -14.57
CA PHE A 67 -3.36 4.16 -13.25
C PHE A 67 -4.32 3.65 -12.18
N GLY A 68 -3.81 3.40 -10.98
CA GLY A 68 -4.59 2.89 -9.86
C GLY A 68 -3.87 3.14 -8.53
N TRP A 69 -4.48 2.72 -7.43
CA TRP A 69 -3.92 2.89 -6.09
C TRP A 69 -4.21 1.68 -5.20
N ALA A 70 -3.38 1.50 -4.18
CA ALA A 70 -3.65 0.61 -3.05
C ALA A 70 -4.67 1.23 -2.10
N LYS A 71 -5.24 0.43 -1.20
CA LYS A 71 -5.88 0.94 0.01
C LYS A 71 -4.77 1.36 0.97
N PRO A 72 -4.56 2.67 1.23
CA PRO A 72 -3.39 3.15 1.93
C PRO A 72 -3.42 2.76 3.41
N VAL A 73 -2.25 2.49 3.99
CA VAL A 73 -2.07 2.27 5.42
C VAL A 73 -2.14 3.62 6.15
N PRO A 74 -2.86 3.72 7.29
CA PRO A 74 -2.90 4.95 8.06
C PRO A 74 -1.52 5.24 8.67
N VAL A 75 -1.12 6.51 8.60
CA VAL A 75 0.09 7.03 9.26
C VAL A 75 -0.31 8.29 10.01
N ASN A 76 -0.02 8.32 11.30
CA ASN A 76 -0.26 9.45 12.19
C ASN A 76 1.09 10.06 12.64
N PRO A 77 1.52 11.17 12.04
CA PRO A 77 2.81 11.79 12.33
C PRO A 77 2.94 12.27 13.79
N TYR A 78 1.82 12.56 14.45
CA TYR A 78 1.81 13.03 15.84
C TYR A 78 2.21 11.95 16.85
N ASN A 79 2.20 10.67 16.44
CA ASN A 79 2.62 9.56 17.27
C ASN A 79 4.12 9.22 17.15
N PHE A 80 4.85 9.87 16.25
CA PHE A 80 6.26 9.58 16.04
C PHE A 80 7.12 9.97 17.25
N ARG A 81 8.06 9.09 17.59
CA ARG A 81 9.09 9.30 18.60
C ARG A 81 10.28 9.96 17.91
N GLY A 82 10.38 11.28 18.00
CA GLY A 82 11.51 12.06 17.48
C GLY A 82 11.11 13.08 16.43
N ASP A 83 11.98 13.30 15.44
CA ASP A 83 11.74 14.27 14.37
C ASP A 83 10.66 13.77 13.41
N VAL A 84 9.51 14.45 13.44
CA VAL A 84 8.33 14.10 12.64
C VAL A 84 8.61 14.17 11.13
N ARG A 85 9.43 15.14 10.67
CA ARG A 85 9.74 15.30 9.25
C ARG A 85 10.60 14.15 8.75
N ARG A 86 11.61 13.77 9.54
CA ARG A 86 12.45 12.59 9.24
C ARG A 86 11.61 11.31 9.28
N GLY A 87 10.72 11.18 10.25
CA GLY A 87 9.81 10.04 10.35
C GLY A 87 8.94 9.90 9.10
N MET A 88 8.28 10.98 8.67
CA MET A 88 7.48 10.97 7.44
C MET A 88 8.31 10.63 6.21
N MET A 89 9.51 11.20 6.07
CA MET A 89 10.42 10.88 4.96
C MET A 89 10.77 9.39 4.93
N LEU A 90 11.12 8.80 6.08
CA LEU A 90 11.44 7.37 6.17
C LEU A 90 10.25 6.50 5.82
N VAL A 91 9.05 6.85 6.30
CA VAL A 91 7.82 6.13 5.94
C VAL A 91 7.60 6.20 4.44
N SER A 92 7.65 7.38 3.82
CA SER A 92 7.45 7.53 2.36
C SER A 92 8.47 6.75 1.52
N LEU A 93 9.69 6.55 2.01
CA LEU A 93 10.72 5.77 1.33
C LEU A 93 10.64 4.26 1.57
N ALA A 94 9.85 3.82 2.57
CA ALA A 94 9.80 2.41 2.96
C ALA A 94 9.00 1.53 1.99
N GLY A 95 8.00 2.09 1.31
CA GLY A 95 7.24 1.43 0.25
C GLY A 95 7.73 1.91 -1.11
N PRO A 96 8.46 1.09 -1.88
CA PRO A 96 8.80 1.36 -3.28
C PRO A 96 7.76 0.80 -4.26
#